data_AF-A0AAP3A3S8-F1
#
_entry.id   AF-A0AAP3A3S8-F1
#
_cell.length_a   1.000
_cell.length_b   1.000
_cell.length_c   1.000
_cell.angle_alpha   90.00
_cell.angle_beta   90.00
_cell.angle_gamma   90.00
#
_symmetry.space_group_name_H-M   'P 1'
#
loop_
_entity.id
_entity.type
_entity.pdbx_description
1 polymer ?
#
loop_
_entity_poly.entity_id
_entity_poly.type
_entity_poly.pdbx_seq_one_letter_code
_entity_poly.pdbx_strand_id
1 'polypeptide(L)'
;GDTLTLTATVTDPAGNSNESSDSVTVDTSAPTVTLTITEDANDDGLLSKAELDGKVNYQVELGAGTAVGDTLVITDQDGNELFNGKITQAMLDNGLA
;
A
#
# COMPACT_ATOMS: atom_id res chain seq x y z
N GLY A 1 -5.41 -6.07 -10.45
CA GLY A 1 -5.47 -5.03 -11.48
C GLY A 1 -5.75 -5.62 -12.84
N ASP A 2 -6.32 -4.80 -13.74
CA ASP A 2 -6.63 -5.20 -15.12
C ASP A 2 -5.60 -4.60 -16.08
N THR A 3 -5.18 -5.38 -17.07
CA THR A 3 -4.30 -4.92 -18.15
C THR A 3 -5.14 -4.53 -19.36
N LEU A 4 -5.04 -3.28 -19.78
CA LEU A 4 -5.63 -2.79 -21.02
C LEU A 4 -4.53 -2.73 -22.08
N THR A 5 -4.71 -3.48 -23.16
CA THR A 5 -3.83 -3.47 -24.33
C THR A 5 -4.53 -2.76 -25.48
N LEU A 6 -3.88 -1.73 -26.02
CA LEU A 6 -4.31 -1.05 -27.24
C LEU A 6 -3.45 -1.56 -28.40
N THR A 7 -4.09 -2.03 -29.46
CA THR A 7 -3.42 -2.42 -30.70
C THR A 7 -3.90 -1.54 -31.84
N ALA A 8 -2.97 -0.93 -32.56
CA ALA A 8 -3.22 -0.18 -33.78
C ALA A 8 -2.69 -0.95 -34.98
N THR A 9 -3.52 -1.10 -36.00
CA THR A 9 -3.14 -1.74 -37.28
C THR A 9 -3.33 -0.73 -38.40
N VAL A 10 -2.36 -0.65 -39.31
CA VAL A 10 -2.42 0.17 -40.52
C VAL A 10 -2.27 -0.72 -41.73
N THR A 11 -3.21 -0.63 -42.67
CA THR A 11 -3.19 -1.37 -43.93
C THR A 11 -3.26 -0.38 -45.09
N ASP A 12 -2.35 -0.52 -46.07
CA ASP A 12 -2.39 0.28 -47.30
C ASP A 12 -3.34 -0.33 -48.35
N PRO A 13 -3.72 0.42 -49.42
CA PRO A 13 -4.61 -0.10 -50.46
C PRO A 13 -4.04 -1.28 -51.28
N ALA A 14 -2.72 -1.49 -51.25
CA ALA A 14 -2.08 -2.64 -51.89
C ALA A 14 -2.13 -3.90 -51.01
N GLY A 15 -2.60 -3.77 -49.76
CA GLY A 15 -2.78 -4.86 -48.81
C GLY A 15 -1.61 -5.04 -47.82
N ASN A 16 -0.60 -4.18 -47.82
CA ASN A 16 0.49 -4.27 -46.84
C ASN A 16 -0.02 -3.79 -45.49
N SER A 17 0.25 -4.55 -44.42
CA SER A 17 -0.18 -4.20 -43.06
C SER A 17 0.98 -4.18 -42.07
N ASN A 18 0.89 -3.29 -41.09
CA ASN A 18 1.73 -3.30 -39.89
C ASN A 18 0.86 -3.08 -38.65
N GLU A 19 1.33 -3.59 -37.50
CA GLU A 19 0.70 -3.36 -36.21
C GLU A 19 1.69 -2.81 -35.18
N SER A 20 1.17 -2.12 -34.19
CA SER A 20 1.88 -1.73 -32.98
C SER A 20 0.91 -1.81 -31.81
N SER A 21 1.42 -2.15 -30.63
CA SER A 21 0.63 -2.19 -29.41
C SER A 21 1.28 -1.42 -28.26
N ASP A 22 0.44 -0.99 -27.33
CA ASP A 22 0.84 -0.42 -26.04
C ASP A 22 -0.09 -0.97 -24.94
N SER A 23 0.40 -1.03 -23.70
CA SER A 23 -0.37 -1.58 -22.59
C SER A 23 -0.25 -0.75 -21.32
N VAL A 24 -1.36 -0.63 -20.61
CA VAL A 24 -1.42 -0.03 -19.27
C VAL A 24 -2.03 -1.00 -18.28
N THR A 25 -1.46 -1.09 -17.09
CA THR A 25 -2.00 -1.85 -15.98
C THR A 25 -2.63 -0.90 -14.96
N VAL A 26 -3.87 -1.17 -14.57
CA VAL A 26 -4.53 -0.43 -13.49
C VAL A 26 -4.52 -1.29 -12.24
N ASP A 27 -3.90 -0.83 -11.16
CA ASP A 27 -4.07 -1.47 -9.86
C ASP A 27 -5.42 -1.04 -9.25
N THR A 28 -6.25 -2.04 -8.95
CA THR A 28 -7.59 -1.89 -8.38
C THR A 28 -7.70 -2.57 -7.03
N SER A 29 -6.60 -3.12 -6.53
CA SER A 29 -6.53 -3.82 -5.26
C SER A 29 -6.54 -2.77 -4.16
N ALA A 30 -7.53 -2.79 -3.28
CA ALA A 30 -7.53 -1.92 -2.12
C ALA A 30 -6.45 -2.42 -1.13
N PRO A 31 -5.57 -1.55 -0.62
CA PRO A 31 -4.60 -1.94 0.39
C PRO A 31 -5.29 -2.25 1.71
N THR A 32 -4.84 -3.29 2.40
CA THR A 32 -5.22 -3.56 3.79
C THR A 32 -4.05 -3.25 4.72
N VAL A 33 -4.34 -2.68 5.89
CA VAL A 33 -3.34 -2.36 6.91
C VAL A 33 -3.88 -2.72 8.27
N THR A 34 -3.01 -3.28 9.12
CA THR A 34 -3.31 -3.56 10.52
C THR A 34 -2.33 -2.81 11.39
N LEU A 35 -2.84 -2.17 12.44
CA LEU A 35 -2.04 -1.53 13.48
C LEU A 35 -2.30 -2.26 14.80
N THR A 36 -1.24 -2.70 15.46
CA THR A 36 -1.31 -3.34 16.78
C THR A 36 -0.46 -2.56 17.77
N ILE A 37 -1.00 -2.26 18.94
CA ILE A 37 -0.22 -1.72 20.06
C ILE A 37 0.33 -2.91 20.82
N THR A 38 1.65 -3.08 20.86
CA THR A 38 2.25 -4.33 21.38
C THR A 38 2.14 -4.48 22.89
N GLU A 39 1.91 -3.37 23.60
CA GLU A 39 1.69 -3.35 25.05
C GLU A 39 0.21 -3.47 25.46
N ASP A 40 -0.74 -3.41 24.51
CA ASP A 40 -2.16 -3.60 24.80
C ASP A 40 -2.42 -5.09 25.14
N ALA A 41 -2.28 -5.42 26.42
CA ALA A 41 -2.35 -6.79 26.90
C ALA A 41 -3.78 -7.35 26.92
N ASN A 42 -4.80 -6.49 26.87
CA ASN A 42 -6.20 -6.89 26.92
C ASN A 42 -6.91 -6.79 25.54
N ASP A 43 -6.24 -6.23 24.54
CA ASP A 43 -6.71 -6.07 23.15
C ASP A 43 -8.04 -5.30 23.05
N ASP A 44 -8.24 -4.32 23.94
CA ASP A 44 -9.41 -3.43 23.93
C ASP A 44 -9.21 -2.20 23.02
N GLY A 45 -8.03 -2.08 22.43
CA GLY A 45 -7.65 -1.02 21.50
C GLY A 45 -7.24 0.27 22.20
N LEU A 46 -7.14 0.29 23.54
CA LEU A 46 -6.70 1.41 24.33
C LEU A 46 -5.52 1.01 25.21
N LEU A 47 -4.45 1.79 25.13
CA LEU A 47 -3.32 1.58 26.04
C LEU A 47 -3.59 2.25 27.39
N SER A 48 -3.83 1.47 28.44
CA SER A 48 -3.96 1.99 29.80
C SER A 48 -2.59 2.21 30.47
N LYS A 49 -2.58 2.96 31.58
CA LYS A 49 -1.37 3.16 32.40
C LYS A 49 -0.85 1.86 33.05
N ALA A 50 -1.71 0.85 33.21
CA ALA A 50 -1.30 -0.45 33.74
C ALA A 50 -0.60 -1.30 32.67
N GLU A 51 -0.94 -1.09 31.40
CA GLU A 51 -0.36 -1.76 30.24
C GLU A 51 0.88 -1.04 29.72
N LEU A 52 0.95 0.28 29.86
CA LEU A 52 2.08 1.09 29.40
C LEU A 52 3.37 0.77 30.18
N ASP A 53 4.34 0.15 29.50
CA ASP A 53 5.72 0.02 29.97
C ASP A 53 6.66 0.96 29.20
N GLY A 54 6.91 2.14 29.78
CA GLY A 54 7.84 3.13 29.21
C GLY A 54 7.23 3.92 28.05
N LYS A 55 7.63 3.61 26.81
CA LYS A 55 7.13 4.27 25.58
C LYS A 55 6.09 3.39 24.90
N VAL A 56 5.15 4.01 24.21
CA VAL A 56 4.21 3.29 23.34
C VAL A 56 4.99 2.65 22.19
N ASN A 57 4.91 1.33 22.06
CA ASN A 57 5.36 0.64 20.86
C ASN A 57 4.13 0.18 20.07
N TYR A 58 4.24 0.28 18.75
CA TYR A 58 3.21 -0.15 17.83
C TYR A 58 3.85 -0.90 16.67
N GLN A 59 3.12 -1.86 16.13
CA GLN A 59 3.51 -2.61 14.95
C GLN A 59 2.50 -2.32 13.85
N VAL A 60 3.02 -1.98 12.66
CA VAL A 60 2.23 -1.82 11.45
C VAL A 60 2.48 -3.02 10.56
N GLU A 61 1.42 -3.72 10.20
CA GLU A 61 1.44 -4.80 9.23
C GLU A 61 0.78 -4.34 7.93
N LEU A 62 1.55 -4.38 6.84
CA LEU A 62 1.06 -4.08 5.49
C LEU A 62 0.45 -5.36 4.91
N GLY A 63 -0.84 -5.33 4.64
CA GLY A 63 -1.59 -6.48 4.14
C GLY A 63 -1.70 -6.52 2.62
N ALA A 64 -2.54 -7.44 2.14
CA ALA A 64 -2.78 -7.66 0.72
C ALA A 64 -3.23 -6.37 0.02
N GLY A 65 -2.83 -6.22 -1.25
CA GLY A 65 -3.15 -5.05 -2.06
C GLY A 65 -2.29 -3.83 -1.74
N THR A 66 -1.46 -3.85 -0.70
CA THR A 66 -0.42 -2.82 -0.50
C THR A 66 0.70 -3.01 -1.51
N ALA A 67 1.01 -1.95 -2.26
CA ALA A 67 2.04 -1.95 -3.28
C ALA A 67 2.98 -0.74 -3.14
N VAL A 68 4.15 -0.85 -3.77
CA VAL A 68 5.09 0.26 -3.86
C VAL A 68 4.42 1.44 -4.55
N GLY A 69 4.51 2.62 -3.93
CA GLY A 69 3.87 3.84 -4.42
C GLY A 69 2.50 4.14 -3.80
N ASP A 70 1.94 3.23 -3.00
CA ASP A 70 0.82 3.55 -2.11
C ASP A 70 1.23 4.58 -1.06
N THR A 71 0.28 5.31 -0.50
CA THR A 71 0.54 6.26 0.58
C THR A 71 0.13 5.64 1.91
N LEU A 72 1.06 5.58 2.87
CA LEU A 72 0.79 5.23 4.25
C LEU A 72 0.79 6.50 5.10
N VAL A 73 -0.26 6.66 5.89
CA VAL A 73 -0.41 7.74 6.88
C VAL A 73 -0.68 7.10 8.22
N ILE A 74 0.07 7.50 9.24
CA ILE A 74 -0.10 7.08 10.63
C ILE A 74 -0.32 8.34 11.45
N THR A 75 -1.43 8.38 12.18
CA THR A 75 -1.77 9.48 13.09
C THR A 75 -1.95 8.98 14.50
N ASP A 76 -1.53 9.76 15.49
CA ASP A 76 -1.88 9.51 16.89
C ASP A 76 -3.34 9.91 17.19
N GLN A 77 -3.79 9.65 18.43
CA GLN A 77 -5.15 9.99 18.87
C GLN A 77 -5.43 11.50 18.93
N ASP A 78 -4.38 12.33 18.97
CA ASP A 78 -4.46 13.79 18.98
C ASP A 78 -4.46 14.37 17.55
N GLY A 79 -4.33 13.50 16.54
CA GLY A 79 -4.34 13.85 15.11
C GLY A 79 -2.98 14.24 14.56
N ASN A 80 -1.88 14.03 15.28
CA ASN A 80 -0.53 14.31 14.79
C ASN A 80 -0.08 13.19 13.85
N GLU A 81 0.47 13.55 12.68
CA GLU A 81 1.09 12.60 11.77
C GLU A 81 2.42 12.09 12.35
N LEU A 82 2.46 10.80 12.66
CA LEU A 82 3.67 10.07 13.06
C LEU A 82 4.46 9.60 11.84
N PHE A 83 3.76 9.30 10.75
CA PHE A 83 4.33 8.93 9.47
C PHE A 83 3.41 9.38 8.33
N ASN A 84 4.00 9.92 7.26
CA ASN A 84 3.30 10.21 6.02
C ASN A 84 4.27 10.05 4.85
N GLY A 85 4.06 9.03 4.04
CA GLY A 85 5.01 8.70 2.99
C GLY A 85 4.54 7.61 2.05
N LYS A 86 5.33 7.41 0.99
CA LYS A 86 5.10 6.33 0.03
C LYS A 86 5.61 5.00 0.56
N ILE A 87 4.85 3.94 0.34
CA ILE A 87 5.30 2.58 0.55
C ILE A 87 6.47 2.30 -0.40
N THR A 88 7.56 1.82 0.18
CA THR A 88 8.77 1.39 -0.55
C THR A 88 8.84 -0.14 -0.57
N GLN A 89 9.65 -0.69 -1.48
CA GLN A 89 9.89 -2.14 -1.48
C GLN A 89 10.48 -2.61 -0.14
N ALA A 90 11.34 -1.81 0.48
CA ALA A 90 11.94 -2.14 1.78
C ALA A 90 10.88 -2.27 2.90
N MET A 91 9.80 -1.50 2.84
CA MET A 91 8.68 -1.59 3.80
C MET A 91 7.86 -2.87 3.62
N LEU A 92 7.71 -3.34 2.38
CA LEU A 92 7.05 -4.62 2.10
C LEU A 92 7.92 -5.81 2.55
N ASP A 93 9.24 -5.68 2.40
CA ASP A 93 10.18 -6.76 2.71
C ASP A 93 10.51 -6.85 4.22
N ASN A 94 10.60 -5.70 4.91
CA ASN A 94 11.10 -5.61 6.29
C ASN A 94 10.14 -4.92 7.28
N GLY A 95 8.96 -4.50 6.83
CA GLY A 95 8.04 -3.69 7.64
C GLY A 95 8.43 -2.21 7.73
N LEU A 96 7.66 -1.43 8.48
CA LEU A 96 7.94 -0.02 8.73
C LEU A 96 9.06 0.10 9.79
N ALA A 97 10.14 0.81 9.44
CA ALA A 97 11.25 1.13 10.34
C ALA A 97 11.08 2.50 11.01
#